data_AF-A0A536ZFU7-F1
#
_entry.id   AF-A0A536ZFU7-F1
#
_cell.length_a   1.000
_cell.length_b   1.000
_cell.length_c   1.000
_cell.angle_alpha   90.00
_cell.angle_beta   90.00
_cell.angle_gamma   90.00
#
_symmetry.space_group_name_H-M   'P 1'
#
loop_
_entity.id
_entity.type
_entity.pdbx_description
1 polymer ?
#
loop_
_entity_poly.entity_id
_entity_poly.type
_entity_poly.pdbx_seq_one_letter_code
_entity_poly.pdbx_strand_id
1 'polypeptide(L)' 'MSSPTLSYHPSPSKPRLELPAGACDAHVHVFGPQVRFPFAADRRFTPCDAPKEK' A
#
# COMPACT_ATOMS: atom_id res chain seq x y z
N MET A 1 15.34 -6.70 12.69
CA MET A 1 14.08 -6.25 12.07
C MET A 1 14.11 -6.71 10.62
N SER A 2 13.07 -7.37 10.13
CA SER A 2 13.03 -7.82 8.73
C SER A 2 13.02 -6.61 7.79
N SER A 3 13.83 -6.67 6.73
CA SER A 3 13.90 -5.62 5.71
C SER A 3 12.54 -5.33 5.10
N PRO A 4 12.19 -4.06 4.82
CA PRO A 4 10.97 -3.72 4.12
C PRO A 4 10.90 -4.41 2.76
N THR A 5 9.77 -5.04 2.47
CA THR A 5 9.48 -5.70 1.19
C THR A 5 8.53 -4.84 0.39
N LEU A 6 8.89 -4.56 -0.87
CA LEU A 6 8.02 -3.81 -1.77
C LEU A 6 6.82 -4.68 -2.16
N SER A 7 5.64 -4.33 -1.66
CA SER A 7 4.39 -5.10 -1.81
C SER A 7 3.52 -4.63 -2.98
N TYR A 8 3.92 -3.59 -3.70
CA TYR A 8 3.16 -2.99 -4.79
C TYR A 8 4.06 -2.68 -6.00
N HIS A 9 3.46 -2.56 -7.18
CA HIS A 9 4.19 -2.22 -8.39
C HIS A 9 4.52 -0.71 -8.42
N PRO A 10 5.79 -0.29 -8.55
CA PRO A 10 6.17 1.12 -8.42
C PRO A 10 5.79 1.99 -9.62
N SER A 11 5.47 1.38 -10.77
CA SER A 11 5.06 2.08 -11.99
C SER A 11 3.92 1.34 -12.71
N PRO A 12 2.71 1.27 -12.13
CA PRO A 12 1.60 0.52 -12.72
C PRO A 12 1.14 1.15 -14.05
N SER A 13 0.57 0.35 -14.94
CA SER A 13 -0.04 0.84 -16.18
C SER A 13 -1.50 1.22 -15.97
N LYS A 14 -2.05 2.01 -16.89
CA LYS A 14 -3.49 2.29 -16.91
C LYS A 14 -4.26 1.01 -17.27
N PRO A 15 -5.30 0.61 -16.51
CA PRO A 15 -6.16 -0.50 -16.89
C PRO A 15 -6.84 -0.25 -18.25
N ARG A 16 -7.03 -1.33 -19.03
CA ARG A 16 -7.81 -1.27 -20.29
C ARG A 16 -9.32 -1.25 -20.05
N LEU A 17 -9.75 -1.71 -18.87
CA LEU A 17 -11.14 -1.71 -18.45
C LEU A 17 -11.54 -0.31 -17.96
N GLU A 18 -12.61 0.25 -18.53
CA GLU A 18 -13.25 1.47 -18.02
C GLU A 18 -14.34 1.08 -17.01
N LEU A 19 -14.26 1.65 -15.81
CA LEU A 19 -15.24 1.39 -14.76
C LEU A 19 -16.44 2.34 -14.90
N PRO A 20 -17.66 1.94 -14.46
CA PRO A 20 -18.82 2.83 -14.42
C PRO A 20 -18.56 4.06 -13.56
N ALA A 21 -19.31 5.13 -13.83
CA ALA A 21 -19.29 6.32 -12.99
C ALA A 21 -19.65 5.97 -11.53
N GLY A 22 -18.85 6.46 -10.59
CA GLY A 22 -19.03 6.20 -9.16
C GLY A 22 -18.46 4.87 -8.66
N ALA A 23 -17.78 4.08 -9.50
CA ALA A 23 -17.03 2.92 -9.02
C ALA A 23 -16.00 3.32 -7.96
N CYS A 24 -15.94 2.55 -6.88
CA CYS A 24 -15.08 2.80 -5.73
C CYS A 24 -14.30 1.53 -5.37
N ASP A 25 -13.02 1.68 -5.02
CA ASP A 25 -12.24 0.61 -4.44
C ASP A 25 -12.64 0.43 -2.97
N ALA A 26 -13.29 -0.69 -2.66
CA ALA A 26 -13.81 -0.99 -1.33
C ALA A 26 -12.77 -1.67 -0.42
N HIS A 27 -11.59 -2.04 -0.92
CA HIS A 27 -10.60 -2.76 -0.15
C HIS A 27 -9.19 -2.26 -0.49
N VAL A 28 -8.68 -1.36 0.35
CA VAL A 28 -7.34 -0.80 0.21
C VAL A 28 -6.59 -0.85 1.54
N HIS A 29 -5.26 -0.80 1.45
CA HIS A 29 -4.37 -0.70 2.60
C HIS A 29 -3.41 0.48 2.41
N VAL A 30 -3.12 1.18 3.51
CA VAL A 30 -2.05 2.16 3.60
C VAL A 30 -1.02 1.65 4.58
N PHE A 31 0.25 1.79 4.25
CA PHE A 31 1.34 1.37 5.13
C PHE A 31 2.21 2.56 5.49
N GLY A 32 2.30 2.85 6.78
CA GLY A 32 3.19 3.88 7.30
C GLY A 32 2.74 5.32 7.02
N PRO A 33 3.68 6.29 7.03
CA PRO A 33 5.12 6.05 7.13
C PRO A 33 5.50 5.53 8.51
N GLN A 34 6.39 4.52 8.57
CA GLN A 34 6.72 3.82 9.83
C GLN A 34 7.24 4.76 10.93
N VAL A 35 7.86 5.88 10.55
CA VAL A 35 8.34 6.92 11.49
C VAL A 35 7.21 7.61 12.26
N ARG A 36 6.01 7.70 11.69
CA ARG A 36 4.80 8.27 12.33
C ARG A 36 3.90 7.19 12.90
N PHE A 37 3.78 6.07 12.18
CA PHE A 37 2.90 4.95 12.53
C PHE A 37 3.72 3.65 12.55
N PRO A 38 4.36 3.31 13.68
CA PRO A 38 5.19 2.12 13.78
C PRO A 38 4.38 0.84 13.56
N PHE A 39 4.95 -0.11 12.83
CA PHE A 39 4.32 -1.42 12.67
C PHE A 39 4.34 -2.24 13.97
N ALA A 40 3.37 -3.14 14.09
CA ALA A 40 3.31 -4.10 15.18
C ALA A 40 4.62 -4.93 15.29
N ALA A 41 5.03 -5.23 16.52
CA ALA A 41 6.28 -5.94 16.79
C ALA A 41 6.24 -7.41 16.34
N ASP A 42 5.06 -8.02 16.37
CA ASP A 42 4.75 -9.42 16.02
C ASP A 42 4.25 -9.59 14.57
N ARG A 43 4.38 -8.55 13.74
CA ARG A 43 4.01 -8.62 12.32
C ARG A 43 4.72 -9.79 11.62
N ARG A 44 3.99 -10.49 10.75
CA ARG A 44 4.56 -11.59 9.96
C ARG A 44 5.49 -11.13 8.84
N PHE A 45 5.33 -9.89 8.36
CA PHE A 45 6.19 -9.28 7.35
C PHE A 45 6.26 -7.77 7.54
N THR A 46 7.29 -7.13 6.99
CA THR A 46 7.45 -5.66 6.97
C THR A 46 7.23 -5.16 5.55
N PRO A 47 6.11 -4.48 5.22
CA PRO A 47 5.95 -3.81 3.92
C PRO A 47 6.83 -2.55 3.84
N CYS A 48 7.19 -2.14 2.63
CA CYS A 48 7.65 -0.77 2.37
C CYS A 48 6.54 0.24 2.70
N ASP A 49 6.92 1.46 3.07
CA ASP A 49 5.98 2.56 3.26
C ASP A 49 5.20 2.85 1.95
N ALA A 50 3.88 2.88 2.07
CA ALA A 50 2.90 3.22 1.02
C ALA A 50 1.85 4.15 1.64
N PRO A 51 2.22 5.41 1.95
CA PRO A 51 1.35 6.35 2.64
C PRO A 51 0.31 6.96 1.69
N LYS A 52 -0.79 7.47 2.24
CA LYS A 52 -1.85 8.15 1.46
C LYS A 52 -1.34 9.41 0.75
N GLU A 53 -0.40 10.12 1.37
CA GLU A 53 0.09 11.43 0.92
C GLU A 53 1.00 11.36 -0.32
N LYS A 54 1.23 10.18 -0.89
CA LYS A 54 2.19 9.94 -1.97
C LYS A 54 1.55 9.29 -3.19
#